data_AF-A0A6P0T2H4-F1
#
_entry.id   AF-A0A6P0T2H4-F1
#
_cell.length_a   1.000
_cell.length_b   1.000
_cell.length_c   1.000
_cell.angle_alpha   90.00
_cell.angle_beta   90.00
_cell.angle_gamma   90.00
#
_symmetry.space_group_name_H-M   'P 1'
#
loop_
_entity.id
_entity.type
_entity.pdbx_description
1 polymer ?
#
loop_
_entity_poly.entity_id
_entity_poly.type
_entity_poly.pdbx_seq_one_letter_code
_entity_poly.pdbx_strand_id
1 'polypeptide(L)'
;MSDLDSGKYRELLVEVKQRIRQAQYQSLKAVNKELITLYWDIGRLIVTRQQGETWGKSVVEQLAKDLQAEFPGISGFSVRNIWRMREFYLSYYAKEKL
;
A
#
# COMPACT_ATOMS: atom_id res chain seq x y z
N MET A 1 -28.22 -31.74 27.42
CA MET A 1 -27.26 -30.94 26.63
C MET A 1 -27.66 -31.15 25.19
N SER A 2 -28.38 -30.20 24.59
CA SER A 2 -28.93 -30.41 23.25
C SER A 2 -27.79 -30.46 22.25
N ASP A 3 -27.70 -31.57 21.52
CA ASP A 3 -26.88 -31.68 20.32
C ASP A 3 -27.19 -30.48 19.42
N LEU A 4 -26.20 -29.61 19.25
CA LEU A 4 -26.20 -28.65 18.15
C LEU A 4 -26.48 -29.46 16.90
N ASP A 5 -27.62 -29.23 16.25
CA ASP A 5 -27.95 -29.85 14.97
C ASP A 5 -26.77 -29.63 14.04
N SER A 6 -26.00 -30.71 13.85
CA SER A 6 -24.65 -30.64 13.30
C SER A 6 -24.65 -30.10 11.87
N GLY A 7 -25.78 -30.22 11.15
CA GLY A 7 -26.02 -29.59 9.86
C GLY A 7 -26.14 -28.08 9.96
N LYS A 8 -27.05 -27.58 10.81
CA LYS A 8 -27.27 -26.13 11.01
C LYS A 8 -26.02 -25.41 11.52
N TYR A 9 -25.28 -26.05 12.42
CA TYR A 9 -24.00 -25.48 12.88
C TYR A 9 -22.96 -25.41 11.77
N ARG A 10 -22.86 -26.45 10.91
CA ARG A 10 -21.95 -26.43 9.76
C ARG A 10 -22.32 -25.36 8.74
N GLU A 11 -23.61 -25.16 8.46
CA GLU A 11 -24.10 -24.08 7.60
C GLU A 11 -23.73 -22.70 8.16
N LEU A 12 -24.02 -22.46 9.44
CA LEU A 12 -23.62 -21.23 10.13
C LEU A 12 -22.11 -21.01 10.06
N LEU A 13 -21.31 -22.05 10.31
CA LEU A 13 -19.85 -21.97 10.27
C LEU A 13 -19.34 -21.60 8.86
N VAL A 14 -19.94 -22.14 7.80
CA VAL A 14 -19.61 -21.79 6.41
C VAL A 14 -19.95 -20.33 6.14
N GLU A 15 -21.15 -19.89 6.52
CA GLU A 15 -21.60 -18.51 6.31
C GLU A 15 -20.68 -17.51 7.03
N VAL A 16 -20.36 -17.77 8.31
CA VAL A 16 -19.48 -16.91 9.10
C VAL A 16 -18.08 -16.85 8.47
N LYS A 17 -17.51 -18.00 8.07
CA LYS A 17 -16.21 -18.02 7.38
C LYS A 17 -16.22 -17.21 6.08
N GLN A 18 -17.29 -17.28 5.32
CA GLN A 18 -17.43 -16.53 4.07
C GLN A 18 -17.53 -15.02 4.33
N ARG A 19 -18.29 -14.61 5.33
CA ARG A 19 -18.38 -13.20 5.76
C ARG A 19 -17.03 -12.67 6.25
N ILE A 20 -16.28 -13.45 7.03
CA ILE A 20 -14.92 -13.08 7.48
C ILE A 20 -13.99 -12.86 6.28
N ARG A 21 -13.95 -13.81 5.34
CA ARG A 21 -13.11 -13.70 4.14
C ARG A 21 -13.49 -12.50 3.28
N GLN A 22 -14.79 -12.24 3.11
CA GLN A 22 -15.26 -11.09 2.37
C GLN A 22 -14.84 -9.78 3.03
N ALA A 23 -14.99 -9.66 4.35
CA ALA A 23 -14.55 -8.48 5.10
C ALA A 23 -13.03 -8.26 4.97
N GLN A 24 -12.23 -9.32 5.15
CA GLN A 24 -10.77 -9.24 4.97
C GLN A 24 -10.38 -8.79 3.57
N TYR A 25 -11.04 -9.33 2.54
CA TYR A 25 -10.78 -8.94 1.16
C TYR A 25 -11.09 -7.46 0.91
N GLN A 26 -12.24 -6.96 1.40
CA GLN A 26 -12.59 -5.54 1.24
C GLN A 26 -11.61 -4.63 1.99
N SER A 27 -11.20 -5.00 3.21
CA SER A 27 -10.20 -4.25 3.97
C SER A 27 -8.86 -4.19 3.23
N LEU A 28 -8.35 -5.33 2.74
CA LEU A 28 -7.10 -5.37 1.97
C LEU A 28 -7.20 -4.57 0.66
N LYS A 29 -8.35 -4.62 -0.02
CA LYS A 29 -8.59 -3.84 -1.23
C LYS A 29 -8.55 -2.33 -0.96
N ALA A 30 -9.18 -1.87 0.13
CA ALA A 30 -9.17 -0.47 0.54
C ALA A 30 -7.75 -0.02 0.89
N VAL A 31 -7.03 -0.79 1.71
CA VAL A 31 -5.63 -0.51 2.07
C VAL A 31 -4.74 -0.43 0.84
N ASN A 32 -4.86 -1.38 -0.10
CA ASN A 32 -4.06 -1.36 -1.33
C ASN A 32 -4.33 -0.12 -2.19
N LYS A 33 -5.59 0.36 -2.25
CA LYS A 33 -5.93 1.59 -2.97
C LYS A 33 -5.21 2.80 -2.36
N GLU A 34 -5.23 2.91 -1.03
CA GLU A 34 -4.53 4.00 -0.33
C GLU A 34 -3.01 3.91 -0.49
N LEU A 35 -2.43 2.69 -0.44
CA LEU A 35 -1.00 2.49 -0.67
C LEU A 35 -0.57 2.91 -2.08
N ILE A 36 -1.35 2.56 -3.11
CA ILE A 36 -1.05 2.98 -4.49
C ILE A 36 -1.11 4.52 -4.61
N THR A 37 -2.10 5.14 -3.99
CA THR A 37 -2.26 6.60 -3.97
C THR A 37 -1.06 7.27 -3.30
N LEU A 38 -0.68 6.79 -2.11
CA LEU A 38 0.49 7.26 -1.37
C LEU A 38 1.79 7.14 -2.19
N TYR A 39 1.99 6.00 -2.85
CA TYR A 39 3.19 5.78 -3.67
C TYR A 39 3.23 6.71 -4.89
N TRP A 40 2.09 7.00 -5.51
CA TRP A 40 2.00 7.99 -6.57
C TRP A 40 2.34 9.40 -6.06
N ASP A 41 1.79 9.79 -4.90
CA ASP A 41 2.04 11.09 -4.28
C ASP A 41 3.51 11.29 -3.90
N ILE A 42 4.16 10.27 -3.31
CA ILE A 42 5.60 10.31 -3.00
C ILE A 42 6.41 10.48 -4.29
N GLY A 43 6.05 9.75 -5.35
CA GLY A 43 6.68 9.89 -6.66
C GLY A 43 6.55 11.32 -7.22
N ARG A 44 5.36 11.91 -7.14
CA ARG A 44 5.09 13.31 -7.54
C ARG A 44 5.99 14.28 -6.79
N LEU A 45 6.07 14.14 -5.47
CA LEU A 45 6.86 15.03 -4.61
C LEU A 45 8.34 14.99 -4.98
N ILE A 46 8.89 13.80 -5.19
CA ILE A 46 10.30 13.63 -5.60
C ILE A 46 10.57 14.31 -6.95
N VAL A 47 9.72 14.06 -7.95
CA VAL A 47 9.89 14.66 -9.28
C VAL A 47 9.77 16.18 -9.23
N THR A 48 8.81 16.71 -8.47
CA THR A 48 8.60 18.15 -8.32
C THR A 48 9.82 18.83 -7.70
N ARG A 49 10.40 18.25 -6.64
CA ARG A 49 11.61 18.79 -5.99
C ARG A 49 12.84 18.72 -6.90
N GLN A 50 12.95 17.69 -7.73
CA GLN A 50 14.03 17.57 -8.72
C GLN A 50 14.01 18.64 -9.82
N GLN A 51 12.87 19.32 -10.06
CA GLN A 51 12.78 20.36 -11.08
C GLN A 51 13.35 21.71 -10.61
N GLY A 52 13.41 21.95 -9.29
CA GLY A 52 13.89 23.22 -8.71
C GLY A 52 15.15 23.08 -7.85
N GLU A 53 15.57 21.86 -7.52
CA GLU A 53 16.70 21.58 -6.63
C GLU A 53 17.55 20.40 -7.17
N THR A 54 18.81 20.32 -6.76
CA THR A 54 19.70 19.19 -7.10
C THR A 54 19.40 17.95 -6.26
N TRP A 55 18.17 17.44 -6.33
CA TRP A 55 17.75 16.21 -5.63
C TRP A 55 18.27 14.97 -6.36
N GLY A 56 19.48 14.57 -6.00
CA GLY A 56 20.16 13.40 -6.53
C GLY A 56 19.97 12.13 -5.68
N LYS A 57 20.85 11.16 -5.92
CA LYS A 57 20.88 9.85 -5.26
C LYS A 57 21.02 9.95 -3.73
N SER A 58 21.85 10.85 -3.23
CA SER A 58 22.11 11.03 -1.79
C SER A 58 20.87 11.45 -1.01
N VAL A 59 20.03 12.32 -1.59
CA VAL A 59 18.80 12.79 -0.94
C VAL A 59 17.79 11.66 -0.82
N VAL A 60 17.62 10.85 -1.88
CA VAL A 60 16.72 9.69 -1.85
C VAL A 60 17.20 8.63 -0.86
N GLU A 61 18.52 8.44 -0.74
CA GLU A 61 19.10 7.53 0.24
C GLU A 61 18.86 7.98 1.68
N GLN A 62 19.01 9.27 1.96
CA GLN A 62 18.74 9.83 3.28
C GLN A 62 17.24 9.75 3.61
N LEU A 63 16.37 10.13 2.68
CA LEU A 63 14.92 10.05 2.84
C LEU A 63 14.46 8.62 3.16
N ALA A 64 15.02 7.61 2.48
CA ALA A 64 14.71 6.21 2.78
C ALA A 64 15.08 5.82 4.21
N LYS A 65 16.27 6.23 4.67
CA LYS A 65 16.73 5.95 6.04
C LYS A 65 15.83 6.61 7.07
N ASP A 66 15.49 7.88 6.86
CA ASP A 66 14.65 8.64 7.78
C ASP A 66 13.24 8.03 7.86
N LEU A 67 12.65 7.68 6.72
CA LEU A 67 11.34 7.01 6.69
C LEU A 67 11.36 5.63 7.36
N GLN A 68 12.42 4.85 7.17
CA GLN A 68 12.55 3.55 7.81
C GLN A 68 12.75 3.66 9.33
N ALA A 69 13.42 4.71 9.80
CA ALA A 69 13.60 4.98 11.22
C ALA A 69 12.30 5.47 11.89
N GLU A 70 11.56 6.35 11.21
CA GLU A 70 10.29 6.90 11.70
C GLU A 70 9.18 5.84 11.73
N PHE A 71 9.17 4.93 10.75
CA PHE A 71 8.11 3.93 10.57
C PHE A 71 8.63 2.48 10.74
N PRO A 72 9.09 2.09 11.94
CA PRO A 72 9.64 0.76 12.17
C PRO A 72 8.58 -0.33 11.95
N GLY A 73 8.97 -1.40 11.26
CA GLY A 73 8.09 -2.52 10.93
C GLY A 73 7.19 -2.28 9.71
N ILE A 74 7.15 -1.06 9.15
CA ILE A 74 6.44 -0.78 7.90
C ILE A 74 7.38 -1.02 6.72
N SER A 75 7.03 -2.01 5.89
CA SER A 75 7.73 -2.26 4.63
C SER A 75 7.28 -1.27 3.55
N GLY A 76 8.12 -1.01 2.55
CA GLY A 76 7.76 -0.15 1.42
C GLY A 76 8.70 1.02 1.19
N PHE A 77 9.45 1.48 2.21
CA PHE A 77 10.27 2.70 2.12
C PHE A 77 11.77 2.45 1.93
N SER A 78 12.16 1.35 1.29
CA SER A 78 13.56 1.17 0.88
C SER A 78 13.94 2.15 -0.22
N VAL A 79 15.23 2.49 -0.34
CA VAL A 79 15.77 3.35 -1.41
C VAL A 79 15.25 2.92 -2.79
N ARG A 80 15.28 1.62 -3.07
CA ARG A 80 14.79 1.05 -4.33
C ARG A 80 13.30 1.31 -4.54
N ASN A 81 12.49 1.16 -3.50
CA ASN A 81 11.06 1.40 -3.62
C ASN A 81 10.74 2.88 -3.79
N ILE A 82 11.48 3.79 -3.15
CA ILE A 82 11.31 5.23 -3.37
C ILE A 82 11.64 5.61 -4.82
N TRP A 83 12.69 5.02 -5.41
CA TRP A 83 12.95 5.17 -6.85
C TRP A 83 11.81 4.62 -7.71
N ARG A 84 11.24 3.48 -7.35
CA ARG A 84 10.07 2.92 -8.05
C ARG A 84 8.84 3.81 -7.94
N MET A 85 8.60 4.47 -6.79
CA MET A 85 7.52 5.42 -6.62
C MET A 85 7.68 6.62 -7.57
N ARG A 86 8.91 7.13 -7.70
CA ARG A 86 9.25 8.17 -8.67
C ARG A 86 9.01 7.71 -10.11
N GLU A 87 9.50 6.53 -10.49
CA GLU A 87 9.29 5.94 -11.81
C GLU A 87 7.80 5.69 -12.09
N PHE A 88 7.05 5.25 -11.08
CA PHE A 88 5.61 5.07 -11.16
C PHE A 88 4.93 6.39 -11.50
N TYR A 89 5.20 7.47 -10.76
CA TYR A 89 4.67 8.79 -11.12
C TYR A 89 5.08 9.19 -12.55
N LEU A 90 6.36 9.12 -12.91
CA LEU A 90 6.85 9.49 -14.25
C LEU A 90 6.22 8.67 -15.39
N SER A 91 5.86 7.42 -15.14
CA SER A 91 5.28 6.54 -16.15
C SER A 91 3.80 6.87 -16.45
N TYR A 92 3.09 7.45 -15.48
CA TYR A 92 1.63 7.63 -15.56
C TYR A 92 1.15 9.08 -15.42
N TYR A 93 1.99 10.05 -15.00
CA TYR A 93 1.55 11.44 -14.79
C TYR A 93 1.02 12.11 -16.06
N ALA A 94 1.55 11.77 -17.23
CA ALA A 94 1.08 12.28 -18.52
C ALA A 94 -0.16 11.53 -19.06
N LYS A 95 -0.58 10.46 -18.38
CA LYS A 95 -1.72 9.62 -18.74
C LYS A 95 -2.88 9.82 -17.78
N GLU A 96 -3.23 11.08 -17.52
CA GLU A 96 -4.24 11.52 -16.54
C GLU A 96 -5.67 10.95 -16.76
N LYS A 97 -5.88 10.12 -17.80
CA LYS A 97 -7.10 9.35 -18.03
C LYS A 97 -6.75 7.89 -18.36
N LEU A 98 -6.65 7.05 -17.34
CA LEU A 98 -6.82 5.59 -17.45
C LEU A 98 -7.82 5.13 -16.41
#